data_AF-A0A8S1B6F0-F1
#
_entry.id   AF-A0A8S1B6F0-F1
#
_cell.length_a   1.000
_cell.length_b   1.000
_cell.length_c   1.000
_cell.angle_alpha   90.00
_cell.angle_beta   90.00
_cell.angle_gamma   90.00
#
_symmetry.space_group_name_H-M   'P 1'
#
loop_
_entity.id
_entity.type
_entity.pdbx_description
1 polymer ?
#
loop_
_entity_poly.entity_id
_entity_poly.type
_entity_poly.pdbx_seq_one_letter_code
_entity_poly.pdbx_strand_id
1 'polypeptide(L)'
;MRHSNAVWEYFEKVGDTKKAICRLCDEEYSFISTTGNLKSHLKKKHEDAYLEVEESQGQARLANELSDDGKERVIYEYVVAQSPTSSVDETANSIKTATRKRSRDSKLLASEYQRKISQHAVGKAKAKRLIEELTEEKICVAHLQKELIEKEMEEKNLKITLLQEEMKHKKEMYDLEKQEIEHRKKEMEHKKQMNELEKREMLLKIEVLKANLRKINETDLPLK
;
A
#
# COMPACT_ATOMS: atom_id res chain seq x y z
N MET A 1 -15.93 3.04 22.84
CA MET A 1 -16.51 3.32 21.51
C MET A 1 -17.14 2.04 20.98
N ARG A 2 -18.31 2.14 20.35
CA ARG A 2 -19.19 0.99 20.05
C ARG A 2 -18.54 0.04 19.02
N HIS A 3 -18.52 -1.26 19.31
CA HIS A 3 -18.15 -2.34 18.38
C HIS A 3 -19.22 -2.49 17.29
N SER A 4 -19.33 -1.52 16.39
CA SER A 4 -20.20 -1.61 15.23
C SER A 4 -19.59 -2.57 14.21
N ASN A 5 -19.81 -3.86 14.47
CA ASN A 5 -19.85 -5.00 13.56
C ASN A 5 -19.44 -4.67 12.09
N ALA A 6 -18.13 -4.77 11.82
CA ALA A 6 -17.47 -4.47 10.52
C ALA A 6 -18.13 -5.12 9.29
N VAL A 7 -18.90 -6.19 9.51
CA VAL A 7 -19.75 -6.82 8.49
C VAL A 7 -20.65 -5.80 7.78
N TRP A 8 -21.13 -4.75 8.45
CA TRP A 8 -22.04 -3.76 7.86
C TRP A 8 -21.41 -2.85 6.80
N GLU A 9 -20.10 -2.84 6.62
CA GLU A 9 -19.45 -2.04 5.57
C GLU A 9 -19.78 -2.58 4.16
N TYR A 10 -20.02 -3.89 4.07
CA TYR A 10 -20.31 -4.61 2.82
C TYR A 10 -21.80 -4.86 2.60
N PHE A 11 -22.66 -4.41 3.52
CA PHE A 11 -24.10 -4.65 3.46
C PHE A 11 -24.90 -3.37 3.67
N GLU A 12 -25.92 -3.19 2.85
CA GLU A 12 -26.87 -2.09 2.97
C GLU A 12 -28.20 -2.59 3.53
N LYS A 13 -28.77 -1.89 4.52
CA LYS A 13 -30.06 -2.25 5.10
C LYS A 13 -31.19 -1.72 4.22
N VAL A 14 -32.14 -2.60 3.88
CA VAL A 14 -33.27 -2.24 3.02
C VAL A 14 -34.51 -1.97 3.88
N GLY A 15 -34.73 -0.69 4.17
CA GLY A 15 -35.88 -0.18 4.92
C GLY A 15 -35.97 -0.72 6.37
N ASP A 16 -37.19 -0.71 6.91
CA ASP A 16 -37.49 -1.23 8.27
C ASP A 16 -37.65 -2.76 8.31
N THR A 17 -37.51 -3.43 7.18
CA THR A 17 -37.50 -4.89 7.12
C THR A 17 -36.13 -5.40 7.54
N LYS A 18 -36.05 -6.52 8.27
CA LYS A 18 -34.78 -7.11 8.73
C LYS A 18 -34.00 -7.78 7.58
N LYS A 19 -33.79 -7.04 6.49
CA LYS A 19 -33.21 -7.47 5.22
C LYS A 19 -32.06 -6.55 4.82
N ALA A 20 -30.99 -7.14 4.31
CA ALA A 20 -29.80 -6.44 3.87
C ALA A 20 -29.37 -6.92 2.49
N ILE A 21 -28.90 -6.01 1.64
CA ILE A 21 -28.35 -6.31 0.33
C ILE A 21 -26.82 -6.28 0.42
N CYS A 22 -26.17 -7.29 -0.15
CA CYS A 22 -24.71 -7.28 -0.28
C CYS A 22 -24.28 -6.30 -1.38
N ARG A 23 -23.36 -5.39 -1.09
CA ARG A 23 -22.85 -4.40 -2.05
C ARG A 23 -21.92 -4.98 -3.12
N LEU A 24 -21.52 -6.25 -2.98
CA LEU A 24 -20.56 -6.92 -3.87
C LEU A 24 -21.23 -7.83 -4.91
N CYS A 25 -22.43 -8.33 -4.62
CA CYS A 25 -23.17 -9.23 -5.51
C CYS A 25 -24.67 -8.93 -5.61
N ASP A 26 -25.14 -7.87 -4.93
CA ASP A 26 -26.53 -7.41 -4.90
C ASP A 26 -27.57 -8.45 -4.45
N GLU A 27 -27.13 -9.51 -3.76
CA GLU A 27 -28.02 -10.53 -3.21
C GLU A 27 -28.63 -10.09 -1.87
N GLU A 28 -29.91 -10.42 -1.66
CA GLU A 28 -30.67 -10.07 -0.46
C GLU A 28 -30.59 -11.16 0.62
N TYR A 29 -30.32 -10.75 1.86
CA TYR A 29 -30.19 -11.61 3.03
C TYR A 29 -30.99 -11.09 4.23
N SER A 30 -31.66 -11.99 4.95
CA SER A 30 -32.35 -11.65 6.20
C SER A 30 -31.42 -11.73 7.42
N PHE A 31 -31.44 -10.72 8.30
CA PHE A 31 -30.58 -10.60 9.49
C PHE A 31 -31.38 -10.55 10.81
N ILE A 32 -32.35 -11.45 10.99
CA ILE A 32 -33.39 -11.34 12.03
C ILE A 32 -32.86 -11.17 13.48
N SER A 33 -31.79 -11.90 13.83
CA SER A 33 -31.23 -11.97 15.19
C SER A 33 -29.71 -11.78 15.26
N THR A 34 -28.97 -12.15 14.22
CA THR A 34 -27.51 -12.06 14.18
C THR A 34 -27.01 -11.76 12.76
N THR A 35 -25.77 -11.29 12.65
CA THR A 35 -25.08 -11.10 11.36
C THR A 35 -24.33 -12.35 10.88
N GLY A 36 -24.57 -13.52 11.49
CA GLY A 36 -23.90 -14.78 11.13
C GLY A 36 -24.15 -15.20 9.68
N ASN A 37 -25.35 -14.92 9.16
CA ASN A 37 -25.70 -15.18 7.76
C ASN A 37 -24.92 -14.28 6.80
N LEU A 38 -24.75 -13.01 7.15
CA LEU A 38 -24.01 -12.03 6.35
C LEU A 38 -22.51 -12.38 6.32
N LYS A 39 -21.95 -12.78 7.47
CA LYS A 39 -20.56 -13.22 7.57
C LYS A 39 -20.31 -14.54 6.81
N SER A 40 -21.24 -15.47 6.87
CA SER A 40 -21.16 -16.74 6.11
C SER A 40 -21.26 -16.51 4.60
N HIS A 41 -22.03 -15.51 4.18
CA HIS A 41 -22.10 -15.08 2.79
C HIS A 41 -20.74 -14.54 2.31
N LEU A 42 -20.13 -13.60 3.05
CA LEU A 42 -18.80 -13.09 2.71
C LEU A 42 -17.79 -14.23 2.62
N LYS A 43 -17.76 -15.15 3.60
CA LYS A 43 -16.84 -16.29 3.58
C LYS A 43 -16.95 -17.16 2.32
N LYS A 44 -18.16 -17.31 1.76
CA LYS A 44 -18.41 -18.22 0.64
C LYS A 44 -18.29 -17.57 -0.72
N LYS A 45 -18.62 -16.28 -0.84
CA LYS A 45 -18.68 -15.57 -2.13
C LYS A 45 -17.68 -14.43 -2.26
N HIS A 46 -17.18 -13.91 -1.15
CA HIS A 46 -16.31 -12.74 -1.09
C HIS A 46 -15.22 -12.96 -0.03
N GLU A 47 -14.35 -13.95 -0.28
CA GLU A 47 -13.31 -14.38 0.68
C GLU A 47 -12.40 -13.22 1.10
N ASP A 48 -12.03 -12.34 0.17
CA ASP A 48 -11.21 -11.16 0.44
C ASP A 48 -11.90 -10.20 1.45
N ALA A 49 -13.18 -9.88 1.22
CA ALA A 49 -13.97 -9.06 2.15
C ALA A 49 -14.20 -9.76 3.50
N TYR A 50 -14.24 -11.10 3.53
CA TYR A 50 -14.31 -11.85 4.79
C TYR A 50 -13.02 -11.73 5.60
N LEU A 51 -11.86 -11.75 4.93
CA LEU A 51 -10.55 -11.60 5.59
C LEU A 51 -10.40 -10.21 6.24
N GLU A 52 -10.82 -9.15 5.56
CA GLU A 52 -10.83 -7.78 6.09
C GLU A 52 -11.73 -7.65 7.34
N VAL A 53 -12.90 -8.29 7.31
CA VAL A 53 -13.83 -8.32 8.46
C VAL A 53 -13.28 -9.16 9.62
N GLU A 54 -12.55 -10.24 9.35
CA GLU A 54 -11.94 -11.07 10.40
C GLU A 54 -10.74 -10.37 11.05
N GLU A 55 -9.92 -9.67 10.27
CA GLU A 55 -8.76 -8.94 10.79
C GLU A 55 -9.18 -7.81 11.74
N SER A 56 -10.24 -7.08 11.37
CA SER A 56 -10.86 -6.05 12.21
C SER A 56 -11.56 -6.60 13.47
N GLN A 57 -11.97 -7.88 13.48
CA GLN A 57 -12.57 -8.55 14.64
C GLN A 57 -11.57 -9.34 15.50
N GLY A 58 -10.42 -9.75 14.93
CA GLY A 58 -9.38 -10.53 15.60
C GLY A 58 -8.67 -9.77 16.73
N GLN A 59 -8.55 -8.44 16.60
CA GLN A 59 -7.95 -7.58 17.62
C GLN A 59 -8.80 -7.45 18.90
N ALA A 60 -10.11 -7.76 18.87
CA ALA A 60 -10.98 -7.73 20.04
C ALA A 60 -10.97 -9.04 20.86
N ARG A 61 -10.50 -10.16 20.29
CA ARG A 61 -10.40 -11.45 21.00
C ARG A 61 -9.13 -11.57 21.83
N LEU A 62 -8.00 -11.05 21.33
CA LEU A 62 -6.72 -11.01 22.06
C LEU A 62 -6.75 -10.08 23.29
N ALA A 63 -7.63 -9.08 23.31
CA ALA A 63 -7.80 -8.18 24.45
C ALA A 63 -8.64 -8.77 25.60
N ASN A 64 -9.38 -9.88 25.38
CA ASN A 64 -10.21 -10.53 26.41
C ASN A 64 -9.53 -11.73 27.10
N GLU A 65 -8.40 -12.23 26.59
CA GLU A 65 -7.65 -13.34 27.22
C GLU A 65 -6.62 -12.88 28.28
N LEU A 66 -6.43 -11.56 28.46
CA LEU A 66 -5.51 -10.98 29.45
C LEU A 66 -6.24 -10.29 30.61
N SER A 67 -7.52 -10.61 30.83
CA SER A 67 -8.32 -10.05 31.93
C SER A 67 -9.38 -11.05 32.40
N ASP A 68 -8.97 -12.20 32.96
CA ASP A 68 -9.79 -12.84 34.00
C ASP A 68 -8.95 -13.72 34.90
N ASP A 69 -9.20 -13.56 36.19
CA ASP A 69 -8.65 -14.27 37.33
C ASP A 69 -9.03 -15.76 37.25
N GLY A 70 -8.20 -16.63 37.83
CA GLY A 70 -8.15 -18.05 37.51
C GLY A 70 -9.48 -18.80 37.58
N LYS A 71 -9.84 -19.49 36.48
CA LYS A 71 -10.55 -20.78 36.51
C LYS A 71 -9.98 -21.72 35.45
N GLU A 72 -9.16 -22.64 35.93
CA GLU A 72 -8.67 -23.82 35.24
C GLU A 72 -9.84 -24.60 34.61
N ARG A 73 -9.90 -24.63 33.28
CA ARG A 73 -10.87 -25.46 32.55
C ARG A 73 -10.38 -26.91 32.58
N VAL A 74 -10.80 -27.61 33.63
CA VAL A 74 -10.69 -29.07 33.77
C VAL A 74 -11.33 -29.74 32.56
N ILE A 75 -10.54 -30.48 31.78
CA ILE A 75 -11.03 -31.42 30.79
C ILE A 75 -11.56 -32.64 31.57
N TYR A 76 -12.88 -32.82 31.60
CA TYR A 76 -13.53 -33.99 32.17
C TYR A 76 -13.22 -35.22 31.29
N GLU A 77 -12.34 -36.10 31.77
CA GLU A 77 -12.22 -37.47 31.26
C GLU A 77 -13.27 -38.33 31.97
N TYR A 78 -14.31 -38.69 31.23
CA TYR A 78 -15.41 -39.52 31.68
C TYR A 78 -15.05 -41.00 31.46
N VAL A 79 -14.75 -41.74 32.53
CA VAL A 79 -14.72 -43.22 32.48
C VAL A 79 -15.62 -43.76 33.58
N VAL A 80 -16.77 -44.26 33.15
CA VAL A 80 -17.80 -44.91 33.96
C VAL A 80 -17.45 -46.38 34.14
N ALA A 81 -17.37 -46.76 35.42
CA ALA A 81 -17.84 -48.00 36.06
C ALA A 81 -17.51 -49.37 35.45
N GLN A 82 -16.94 -50.25 36.26
CA GLN A 82 -17.68 -51.25 37.06
C GLN A 82 -16.69 -52.29 37.62
N SER A 83 -16.73 -52.51 38.93
CA SER A 83 -16.28 -53.78 39.52
C SER A 83 -17.39 -54.82 39.38
N PRO A 84 -17.04 -56.10 39.22
CA PRO A 84 -17.74 -57.13 39.99
C PRO A 84 -16.80 -58.09 40.73
N THR A 85 -17.09 -58.17 42.02
CA THR A 85 -17.00 -59.23 43.03
C THR A 85 -16.60 -60.67 42.66
N SER A 86 -15.99 -61.33 43.67
CA SER A 86 -15.90 -62.78 43.96
C SER A 86 -14.89 -63.57 43.11
N SER A 87 -14.24 -64.66 43.52
CA SER A 87 -13.94 -65.42 44.75
C SER A 87 -13.13 -66.64 44.24
N VAL A 88 -12.10 -67.09 44.98
CA VAL A 88 -11.31 -68.37 44.95
C VAL A 88 -11.55 -69.41 43.83
N ASP A 89 -10.62 -70.20 43.27
CA ASP A 89 -9.22 -70.59 43.50
C ASP A 89 -8.75 -71.45 42.29
N GLU A 90 -7.48 -71.87 42.26
CA GLU A 90 -6.91 -73.01 41.49
C GLU A 90 -6.68 -72.90 39.96
N THR A 91 -5.41 -72.63 39.57
CA THR A 91 -4.58 -73.51 38.71
C THR A 91 -3.21 -72.84 38.42
N ALA A 92 -2.35 -72.82 39.43
CA ALA A 92 -1.01 -72.26 39.37
C ALA A 92 0.00 -73.26 38.76
N ASN A 93 -0.10 -73.59 37.47
CA ASN A 93 1.07 -74.09 36.71
C ASN A 93 1.02 -73.98 35.18
N SER A 94 -0.03 -73.38 34.59
CA SER A 94 -0.03 -72.98 33.17
C SER A 94 0.20 -71.47 32.95
N ILE A 95 0.36 -70.70 34.04
CA ILE A 95 0.38 -69.23 34.05
C ILE A 95 1.81 -68.65 33.90
N LYS A 96 2.87 -69.40 34.26
CA LYS A 96 4.26 -68.90 34.27
C LYS A 96 4.86 -68.70 32.86
N THR A 97 4.42 -69.47 31.86
CA THR A 97 4.84 -69.31 30.46
C THR A 97 4.03 -68.23 29.73
N ALA A 98 2.73 -68.10 30.03
CA ALA A 98 1.85 -67.05 29.48
C ALA A 98 2.18 -65.64 30.03
N THR A 99 2.54 -65.52 31.31
CA THR A 99 2.96 -64.25 31.93
C THR A 99 4.32 -63.76 31.44
N ARG A 100 5.28 -64.66 31.16
CA ARG A 100 6.55 -64.32 30.50
C ARG A 100 6.36 -63.84 29.06
N LYS A 101 5.43 -64.45 28.30
CA LYS A 101 5.12 -64.05 26.91
C LYS A 101 4.43 -62.68 26.86
N ARG A 102 3.40 -62.45 27.70
CA ARG A 102 2.73 -61.14 27.87
C ARG A 102 3.68 -60.01 28.32
N SER A 103 4.63 -60.30 29.21
CA SER A 103 5.64 -59.32 29.64
C SER A 103 6.63 -58.96 28.53
N ARG A 104 6.97 -59.91 27.66
CA ARG A 104 7.85 -59.69 26.50
C ARG A 104 7.13 -58.88 25.41
N ASP A 105 5.87 -59.22 25.14
CA ASP A 105 5.02 -58.52 24.17
C ASP A 105 4.70 -57.09 24.61
N SER A 106 4.45 -56.86 25.90
CA SER A 106 4.23 -55.51 26.47
C SER A 106 5.49 -54.63 26.40
N LYS A 107 6.68 -55.20 26.66
CA LYS A 107 7.96 -54.48 26.50
C LYS A 107 8.29 -54.17 25.04
N LEU A 108 7.93 -55.06 24.12
CA LEU A 108 8.08 -54.83 22.68
C LEU A 108 7.15 -53.71 22.20
N LEU A 109 5.89 -53.71 22.66
CA LEU A 109 4.92 -52.67 22.33
C LEU A 109 5.35 -51.29 22.86
N ALA A 110 5.87 -51.25 24.09
CA ALA A 110 6.39 -50.01 24.69
C ALA A 110 7.61 -49.48 23.93
N SER A 111 8.53 -50.35 23.48
CA SER A 111 9.69 -49.93 22.69
C SER A 111 9.31 -49.46 21.28
N GLU A 112 8.34 -50.10 20.65
CA GLU A 112 7.77 -49.65 19.36
C GLU A 112 7.07 -48.30 19.49
N TYR A 113 6.32 -48.08 20.57
CA TYR A 113 5.68 -46.80 20.87
C TYR A 113 6.72 -45.69 21.09
N GLN A 114 7.76 -45.95 21.89
CA GLN A 114 8.86 -45.03 22.12
C GLN A 114 9.57 -44.69 20.79
N ARG A 115 9.82 -45.70 19.94
CA ARG A 115 10.43 -45.53 18.62
C ARG A 115 9.56 -44.68 17.69
N LYS A 116 8.23 -44.86 17.69
CA LYS A 116 7.28 -44.02 16.92
C LYS A 116 7.31 -42.57 17.40
N ILE A 117 7.37 -42.32 18.71
CA ILE A 117 7.52 -40.97 19.28
C ILE A 117 8.83 -40.33 18.82
N SER A 118 9.96 -41.05 18.92
CA SER A 118 11.25 -40.54 18.47
C SER A 118 11.26 -40.22 16.97
N GLN A 119 10.66 -41.07 16.14
CA GLN A 119 10.52 -40.82 14.70
C GLN A 119 9.65 -39.59 14.41
N HIS A 120 8.52 -39.43 15.10
CA HIS A 120 7.68 -38.23 14.99
C HIS A 120 8.41 -36.95 15.44
N ALA A 121 9.21 -37.03 16.51
CA ALA A 121 10.00 -35.91 17.01
C ALA A 121 11.06 -35.46 15.99
N VAL A 122 11.75 -36.41 15.33
CA VAL A 122 12.71 -36.12 14.25
C VAL A 122 12.01 -35.50 13.04
N GLY A 123 10.85 -36.02 12.63
CA GLY A 123 10.04 -35.45 11.55
C GLY A 123 9.61 -34.01 11.86
N LYS A 124 9.15 -33.74 13.09
CA LYS A 124 8.77 -32.40 13.56
C LYS A 124 9.96 -31.44 13.56
N ALA A 125 11.14 -31.88 14.01
CA ALA A 125 12.36 -31.07 13.99
C ALA A 125 12.86 -30.77 12.57
N LYS A 126 12.68 -31.69 11.62
CA LYS A 126 12.99 -31.46 10.21
C LYS A 126 12.02 -30.46 9.57
N ALA A 127 10.71 -30.61 9.82
CA ALA A 127 9.69 -29.68 9.34
C ALA A 127 9.91 -28.26 9.88
N LYS A 128 10.27 -28.12 11.17
CA LYS A 128 10.57 -26.82 11.78
C LYS A 128 11.73 -26.10 11.07
N ARG A 129 12.84 -26.80 10.79
CA ARG A 129 13.99 -26.23 10.07
C ARG A 129 13.63 -25.76 8.66
N LEU A 130 12.85 -26.56 7.92
CA LEU A 130 12.38 -26.18 6.59
C LEU A 130 11.48 -24.94 6.63
N ILE A 131 10.64 -24.81 7.65
CA ILE A 131 9.80 -23.61 7.82
C ILE A 131 10.68 -22.40 8.11
N GLU A 132 11.67 -22.50 8.99
CA GLU A 132 12.62 -21.42 9.29
C GLU A 132 13.36 -20.95 8.03
N GLU A 133 13.92 -21.88 7.24
CA GLU A 133 14.59 -21.60 5.97
C GLU A 133 13.66 -20.91 4.96
N LEU A 134 12.45 -21.43 4.77
CA LEU A 134 11.44 -20.81 3.89
C LEU A 134 11.00 -19.41 4.39
N THR A 135 11.01 -19.16 5.70
CA THR A 135 10.68 -17.84 6.24
C THR A 135 11.81 -16.84 6.02
N GLU A 136 13.06 -17.26 6.16
CA GLU A 136 14.24 -16.42 5.87
C GLU A 136 14.25 -16.01 4.38
N GLU A 137 14.04 -16.95 3.48
CA GLU A 137 13.95 -16.66 2.04
C GLU A 137 12.84 -15.66 1.72
N LYS A 138 11.65 -15.82 2.31
CA LYS A 138 10.52 -14.88 2.11
C LYS A 138 10.85 -13.47 2.60
N ILE A 139 11.52 -13.34 3.73
CA ILE A 139 11.96 -12.05 4.27
C ILE A 139 12.95 -11.39 3.32
N CYS A 140 13.95 -12.14 2.82
CA CYS A 140 14.90 -11.64 1.84
C CYS A 140 14.23 -11.16 0.55
N VAL A 141 13.30 -11.92 0.01
CA VAL A 141 12.54 -11.53 -1.21
C VAL A 141 11.73 -10.26 -0.96
N ALA A 142 11.05 -10.15 0.18
CA ALA A 142 10.27 -8.97 0.53
C ALA A 142 11.16 -7.71 0.64
N HIS A 143 12.35 -7.83 1.24
CA HIS A 143 13.30 -6.72 1.31
C HIS A 143 13.80 -6.31 -0.08
N LEU A 144 14.16 -7.27 -0.94
CA LEU A 144 14.62 -6.97 -2.30
C LEU A 144 13.52 -6.32 -3.15
N GLN A 145 12.26 -6.76 -3.01
CA GLN A 145 11.12 -6.13 -3.67
C GLN A 145 10.93 -4.69 -3.21
N LYS A 146 11.05 -4.44 -1.91
CA LYS A 146 10.98 -3.08 -1.36
C LYS A 146 12.08 -2.18 -1.93
N GLU A 147 13.32 -2.67 -1.96
CA GLU A 147 14.46 -1.92 -2.51
C GLU A 147 14.27 -1.62 -4.01
N LEU A 148 13.73 -2.57 -4.78
CA LEU A 148 13.43 -2.36 -6.20
C LEU A 148 12.38 -1.26 -6.39
N ILE A 149 11.31 -1.29 -5.61
CA ILE A 149 10.26 -0.26 -5.65
C ILE A 149 10.83 1.10 -5.27
N GLU A 150 11.66 1.18 -4.22
CA GLU A 150 12.32 2.42 -3.79
C GLU A 150 13.17 3.01 -4.92
N LYS A 151 14.01 2.18 -5.58
CA LYS A 151 14.83 2.62 -6.73
C LYS A 151 13.98 3.09 -7.91
N GLU A 152 12.89 2.39 -8.23
CA GLU A 152 11.97 2.82 -9.30
C GLU A 152 11.30 4.17 -8.98
N MET A 153 10.95 4.42 -7.71
CA MET A 153 10.41 5.71 -7.30
C MET A 153 11.47 6.82 -7.37
N GLU A 154 12.70 6.54 -6.93
CA GLU A 154 13.82 7.48 -7.02
C GLU A 154 14.11 7.88 -8.47
N GLU A 155 14.13 6.93 -9.40
CA GLU A 155 14.32 7.19 -10.82
C GLU A 155 13.19 8.08 -11.38
N LYS A 156 11.93 7.77 -11.03
CA LYS A 156 10.78 8.59 -11.43
C LYS A 156 10.87 10.01 -10.86
N ASN A 157 11.25 10.15 -9.60
CA ASN A 157 11.43 11.44 -8.95
C ASN A 157 12.55 12.26 -9.62
N LEU A 158 13.69 11.62 -9.92
CA LEU A 158 14.79 12.28 -10.63
C LEU A 158 14.35 12.76 -12.01
N LYS A 159 13.58 11.94 -12.74
CA LYS A 159 13.03 12.32 -14.06
C LYS A 159 12.07 13.51 -13.97
N ILE A 160 11.23 13.56 -12.93
CA ILE A 160 10.34 14.70 -12.70
C ILE A 160 11.16 15.97 -12.44
N THR A 161 12.19 15.90 -11.59
CA THR A 161 13.07 17.03 -11.30
C THR A 161 13.76 17.55 -12.55
N LEU A 162 14.33 16.66 -13.37
CA LEU A 162 14.98 17.06 -14.63
C LEU A 162 14.01 17.75 -15.58
N LEU A 163 12.78 17.23 -15.73
CA LEU A 163 11.76 17.88 -16.56
C LEU A 163 11.37 19.27 -16.02
N GLN A 164 11.30 19.44 -14.70
CA GLN A 164 11.02 20.74 -14.09
C GLN A 164 12.14 21.74 -14.37
N GLU A 165 13.41 21.32 -14.28
CA GLU A 165 14.57 22.14 -14.61
C GLU A 165 14.61 22.52 -16.09
N GLU A 166 14.34 21.58 -17.01
CA GLU A 166 14.23 21.86 -18.44
C GLU A 166 13.15 22.90 -18.75
N MET A 167 11.98 22.77 -18.12
CA MET A 167 10.89 23.72 -18.28
C MET A 167 11.23 25.10 -17.73
N LYS A 168 11.95 25.16 -16.59
CA LYS A 168 12.47 26.41 -16.02
C LYS A 168 13.46 27.08 -16.98
N HIS A 169 14.42 26.32 -17.51
CA HIS A 169 15.42 26.84 -18.43
C HIS A 169 14.79 27.35 -19.74
N LYS A 170 13.81 26.61 -20.29
CA LYS A 170 13.05 27.06 -21.48
C LYS A 170 12.32 28.38 -21.23
N LYS A 171 11.75 28.56 -20.03
CA LYS A 171 11.09 29.81 -19.66
C LYS A 171 12.09 30.97 -19.57
N GLU A 172 13.23 30.76 -18.92
CA GLU A 172 14.31 31.77 -18.84
C GLU A 172 14.83 32.17 -20.22
N MET A 173 15.04 31.20 -21.11
CA MET A 173 15.42 31.45 -22.50
C MET A 173 14.40 32.30 -23.26
N TYR A 174 13.11 32.00 -23.12
CA TYR A 174 12.04 32.78 -23.74
C TYR A 174 12.00 34.22 -23.21
N ASP A 175 12.18 34.40 -21.89
CA ASP A 175 12.18 35.71 -21.26
C ASP A 175 13.37 36.56 -21.74
N LEU A 176 14.56 35.95 -21.92
CA LEU A 176 15.72 36.61 -22.50
C LEU A 176 15.51 37.01 -23.96
N GLU A 177 14.99 36.11 -24.80
CA GLU A 177 14.69 36.40 -26.21
C GLU A 177 13.68 37.56 -26.32
N LYS A 178 12.66 37.57 -25.47
CA LYS A 178 11.69 38.66 -25.39
C LYS A 178 12.35 39.99 -25.03
N GLN A 179 13.29 40.00 -24.08
CA GLN A 179 14.04 41.21 -23.72
C GLN A 179 14.92 41.70 -24.88
N GLU A 180 15.58 40.80 -25.62
CA GLU A 180 16.37 41.18 -26.79
C GLU A 180 15.51 41.80 -27.89
N ILE A 181 14.35 41.22 -28.19
CA ILE A 181 13.41 41.75 -29.18
C ILE A 181 12.97 43.16 -28.77
N GLU A 182 12.65 43.37 -27.50
CA GLU A 182 12.26 44.67 -26.96
C GLU A 182 13.40 45.70 -27.04
N HIS A 183 14.63 45.28 -26.72
CA HIS A 183 15.82 46.13 -26.86
C HIS A 183 16.02 46.56 -28.33
N ARG A 184 15.98 45.61 -29.27
CA ARG A 184 16.11 45.89 -30.71
C ARG A 184 15.02 46.84 -31.20
N LYS A 185 13.78 46.71 -30.72
CA LYS A 185 12.69 47.66 -31.04
C LYS A 185 13.02 49.07 -30.56
N LYS A 186 13.53 49.23 -29.34
CA LYS A 186 13.94 50.54 -28.80
C LYS A 186 15.09 51.15 -29.58
N GLU A 187 16.09 50.35 -29.98
CA GLU A 187 17.20 50.82 -30.83
C GLU A 187 16.70 51.32 -32.18
N MET A 188 15.79 50.56 -32.82
CA MET A 188 15.20 50.96 -34.09
C MET A 188 14.38 52.25 -33.96
N GLU A 189 13.67 52.44 -32.85
CA GLU A 189 12.91 53.66 -32.58
C GLU A 189 13.84 54.86 -32.34
N HIS A 190 14.89 54.70 -31.54
CA HIS A 190 15.92 55.72 -31.34
C HIS A 190 16.58 56.11 -32.67
N LYS A 191 16.89 55.13 -33.53
CA LYS A 191 17.44 55.39 -34.87
C LYS A 191 16.49 56.18 -35.76
N LYS A 192 15.19 55.91 -35.71
CA LYS A 192 14.19 56.71 -36.44
C LYS A 192 14.16 58.15 -35.93
N GLN A 193 14.16 58.35 -34.61
CA GLN A 193 14.16 59.68 -34.01
C GLN A 193 15.42 60.48 -34.41
N MET A 194 16.59 59.84 -34.41
CA MET A 194 17.83 60.46 -34.88
C MET A 194 17.74 60.89 -36.35
N ASN A 195 17.27 60.01 -37.23
CA ASN A 195 17.08 60.35 -38.65
C ASN A 195 16.07 61.50 -38.84
N GLU A 196 15.01 61.56 -38.03
CA GLU A 196 14.06 62.68 -38.07
C GLU A 196 14.69 64.00 -37.63
N LEU A 197 15.53 63.98 -36.58
CA LEU A 197 16.26 65.15 -36.12
C LEU A 197 17.24 65.64 -37.18
N GLU A 198 18.01 64.75 -37.81
CA GLU A 198 18.92 65.09 -38.91
C GLU A 198 18.15 65.69 -40.10
N LYS A 199 17.00 65.12 -40.44
CA LYS A 199 16.13 65.67 -41.49
C LYS A 199 15.64 67.08 -41.15
N ARG A 200 15.23 67.33 -39.90
CA ARG A 200 14.82 68.67 -39.45
C ARG A 200 15.99 69.66 -39.52
N GLU A 201 17.19 69.25 -39.10
CA GLU A 201 18.39 70.07 -39.19
C GLU A 201 18.72 70.45 -40.64
N MET A 202 18.62 69.48 -41.57
CA MET A 202 18.82 69.72 -42.99
C MET A 202 17.80 70.71 -43.56
N LEU A 203 16.53 70.60 -43.18
CA LEU A 203 15.48 71.55 -43.60
C LEU A 203 15.77 72.96 -43.10
N LEU A 204 16.18 73.12 -41.85
CA LEU A 204 16.59 74.43 -41.30
C LEU A 204 17.77 75.02 -42.06
N LYS A 205 18.79 74.21 -42.41
CA LYS A 205 19.92 74.66 -43.24
C LYS A 205 19.44 75.15 -44.61
N ILE A 206 18.52 74.43 -45.25
CA ILE A 206 17.93 74.83 -46.53
C ILE A 206 17.17 76.16 -46.40
N GLU A 207 16.40 76.36 -45.34
CA GLU A 207 15.66 77.60 -45.10
C GLU A 207 16.58 78.81 -44.91
N VAL A 208 17.67 78.64 -44.16
CA VAL A 208 18.71 79.67 -43.98
C VAL A 208 19.35 80.03 -45.33
N LEU A 209 19.72 79.03 -46.14
CA LEU A 209 20.28 79.26 -47.47
C LEU A 209 19.29 80.00 -48.38
N LYS A 210 18.01 79.60 -48.38
CA LYS A 210 16.95 80.30 -49.12
C LYS A 210 16.80 81.75 -48.67
N ALA A 211 16.88 82.03 -47.36
CA ALA A 211 16.80 83.39 -46.83
C ALA A 211 18.01 84.24 -47.26
N ASN A 212 19.21 83.67 -47.27
CA ASN A 212 20.41 84.36 -47.74
C ASN A 212 20.33 84.67 -49.24
N LEU A 213 19.86 83.73 -50.07
CA LEU A 213 19.65 83.95 -51.50
C LEU A 213 18.66 85.09 -51.77
N ARG A 214 17.56 85.17 -51.00
CA ARG A 214 16.61 86.29 -51.11
C ARG A 214 17.29 87.65 -50.86
N LYS A 215 18.11 87.75 -49.81
CA LYS A 215 18.85 88.98 -49.48
C LYS A 215 19.81 89.42 -50.58
N ILE A 216 20.52 88.47 -51.20
CA ILE A 216 21.46 88.77 -52.31
C ILE A 216 20.68 89.33 -53.51
N ASN A 217 19.56 88.71 -53.87
CA ASN A 217 18.74 89.17 -55.00
C ASN A 217 18.13 90.57 -54.77
N GLU A 218 17.88 90.96 -53.52
CA GLU A 218 17.38 92.29 -53.17
C GLU A 218 18.48 93.37 -53.27
N THR A 219 19.74 93.02 -53.04
CA THR A 219 20.88 93.96 -53.12
C THR A 219 21.38 94.23 -54.53
N ASP A 220 21.09 93.35 -55.49
CA ASP A 220 21.54 93.47 -56.90
C ASP A 220 20.54 94.20 -57.83
N LEU A 221 19.49 94.84 -57.29
CA LEU A 221 18.63 95.71 -58.09
C LEU A 221 19.32 97.07 -58.33
N PRO A 222 19.67 97.45 -59.58
CA PRO A 222 20.34 98.71 -59.84
C PRO A 222 19.37 99.88 -59.61
N LEU A 223 19.77 100.80 -58.73
CA LEU A 223 19.17 102.13 -58.59
C LEU A 223 19.18 102.81 -59.97
N LYS A 224 17.99 102.96 -60.56
CA LYS A 224 17.74 103.89 -61.66
C LYS A 224 17.40 105.26 -61.11
#